data_AF-A0AAE3SJR3-F1
#
_entry.id   AF-A0AAE3SJR3-F1
#
_cell.length_a   1.000
_cell.length_b   1.000
_cell.length_c   1.000
_cell.angle_alpha   90.00
_cell.angle_beta   90.00
_cell.angle_gamma   90.00
#
_symmetry.space_group_name_H-M   'P 1'
#
loop_
_entity.id
_entity.type
_entity.pdbx_description
1 polymer ?
#
loop_
_entity_poly.entity_id
_entity_poly.type
_entity_poly.pdbx_seq_one_letter_code
_entity_poly.pdbx_strand_id
1 'polypeptide(L)'
;MNKKILFISGGVLTTGAIVTTIVMIRRRNKRKRGLLPPRGSNVLTTNNNELPSNFQNWNGGNTYLSNAPRGIRNNNPGNLIFTNIKWNGKLPKEQNKDRRFEMFIAPVYGVRAMIKDLKHDIEKGKNTVPLLVEEYAPRFENNTDHYIQTVCKDLKVSKSAKLLPTKNTLRLLVLSMTKVETGGNYVSNQLFEQAYAMI
;
A
#
# COMPACT_ATOMS: atom_id res chain seq x y z
N MET A 1 -18.44 -27.04 -49.39
CA MET A 1 -17.05 -27.12 -48.92
C MET A 1 -16.26 -25.97 -49.49
N ASN A 2 -15.38 -25.42 -48.65
CA ASN A 2 -14.65 -24.16 -48.79
C ASN A 2 -13.70 -24.10 -49.99
N LYS A 3 -13.53 -22.89 -50.53
CA LYS A 3 -12.26 -22.12 -50.47
C LYS A 3 -12.46 -20.77 -51.16
N LYS A 4 -12.56 -19.69 -50.37
CA LYS A 4 -12.34 -18.32 -50.86
C LYS A 4 -10.94 -17.88 -50.42
N ILE A 5 -10.12 -17.63 -51.43
CA ILE A 5 -8.79 -17.03 -51.35
C ILE A 5 -8.99 -15.56 -50.97
N LEU A 6 -8.25 -15.08 -49.98
CA LEU A 6 -8.10 -13.65 -49.72
C LEU A 6 -6.62 -13.33 -49.54
N PHE A 7 -6.09 -12.62 -50.53
CA PHE A 7 -4.82 -11.91 -50.45
C PHE A 7 -4.93 -10.82 -49.39
N ILE A 8 -3.93 -10.71 -48.52
CA ILE A 8 -3.75 -9.52 -47.68
C ILE A 8 -2.44 -8.87 -48.13
N SER A 9 -2.58 -7.78 -48.89
CA SER A 9 -1.56 -6.76 -49.11
C SER A 9 -1.30 -5.99 -47.82
N GLY A 10 -0.04 -5.63 -47.61
CA GLY A 10 0.44 -4.96 -46.41
C GLY A 10 -0.13 -3.55 -46.18
N GLY A 11 -0.10 -3.16 -44.91
CA GLY A 11 -0.20 -1.79 -44.45
C GLY A 11 0.67 -1.65 -43.21
N VAL A 12 1.79 -0.95 -43.35
CA VAL A 12 2.62 -0.49 -42.23
C VAL A 12 1.83 0.61 -41.51
N LEU A 13 1.62 0.46 -40.20
CA LEU A 13 1.32 1.57 -39.32
C LEU A 13 2.43 1.64 -38.26
N THR A 14 3.32 2.60 -38.45
CA THR A 14 4.23 3.11 -37.42
C THR A 14 3.45 3.79 -36.30
N THR A 15 4.07 3.84 -35.12
CA THR A 15 3.79 4.62 -33.90
C THR A 15 3.08 3.89 -32.75
N GLY A 16 3.70 3.98 -31.57
CA GLY A 16 3.13 3.50 -30.33
C GLY A 16 4.20 3.29 -29.28
N ALA A 17 4.54 4.35 -28.56
CA ALA A 17 5.48 4.34 -27.45
C ALA A 17 5.26 3.15 -26.51
N ILE A 18 6.36 2.52 -26.10
CA ILE A 18 6.39 1.50 -25.05
C ILE A 18 6.07 2.20 -23.73
N VAL A 19 4.79 2.40 -23.45
CA VAL A 19 4.30 2.73 -22.10
C VAL A 19 4.22 1.41 -21.36
N THR A 20 5.31 1.06 -20.66
CA THR A 20 5.38 -0.07 -19.74
C THR A 20 4.31 0.11 -18.67
N THR A 21 3.15 -0.46 -18.94
CA THR A 21 1.93 -0.28 -18.18
C THR A 21 2.00 -1.19 -16.96
N ILE A 22 2.63 -0.72 -15.87
CA ILE A 22 2.44 -1.31 -14.54
C ILE A 22 1.08 -0.85 -14.03
N VAL A 23 0.04 -1.50 -14.55
CA VAL A 23 -1.29 -1.50 -13.97
C VAL A 23 -1.23 -2.43 -12.76
N MET A 24 -1.09 -1.85 -11.56
CA MET A 24 -1.23 -2.57 -10.31
C MET A 24 -2.71 -2.86 -10.05
N ILE A 25 -3.23 -3.87 -10.76
CA ILE A 25 -4.50 -4.49 -10.40
C ILE A 25 -4.20 -5.41 -9.21
N ARG A 26 -4.53 -4.93 -8.02
CA ARG A 26 -4.52 -5.71 -6.78
C ARG A 26 -5.76 -6.63 -6.73
N ARG A 27 -5.88 -7.57 -7.68
CA ARG A 27 -6.93 -8.61 -7.66
C ARG A 27 -6.65 -9.58 -6.53
N ARG A 28 -7.41 -9.48 -5.43
CA ARG A 28 -7.44 -10.47 -4.35
C ARG A 28 -8.05 -11.77 -4.90
N ASN A 29 -7.26 -12.85 -4.93
CA ASN A 29 -7.74 -14.19 -5.29
C ASN A 29 -8.89 -14.62 -4.36
N LYS A 30 -10.01 -15.06 -4.95
CA LYS A 30 -11.16 -15.64 -4.25
C LYS A 30 -10.80 -17.02 -3.66
N ARG A 31 -11.01 -17.15 -2.35
CA ARG A 31 -11.31 -18.37 -1.55
C ARG A 31 -10.27 -19.51 -1.52
N LYS A 32 -9.68 -19.71 -0.33
CA LYS A 32 -10.03 -20.82 0.58
C LYS A 32 -9.84 -20.35 2.02
N ARG A 33 -10.85 -20.63 2.87
CA ARG A 33 -10.78 -20.49 4.33
C ARG A 33 -9.60 -21.33 4.83
N GLY A 34 -8.55 -20.68 5.33
CA GLY A 34 -7.78 -21.16 6.46
C GLY A 34 -8.12 -20.23 7.61
N LEU A 35 -8.49 -20.77 8.77
CA LEU A 35 -8.85 -20.01 9.95
C LEU A 35 -7.85 -18.86 10.18
N LEU A 36 -8.36 -17.68 10.51
CA LEU A 36 -7.55 -16.71 11.24
C LEU A 36 -6.96 -17.47 12.45
N PRO A 37 -5.63 -17.44 12.64
CA PRO A 37 -5.05 -18.02 13.83
C PRO A 37 -5.74 -17.42 15.07
N PRO A 38 -5.96 -18.20 16.14
CA PRO A 38 -6.51 -17.68 17.38
C PRO A 38 -5.70 -16.46 17.83
N ARG A 39 -6.39 -15.49 18.42
CA ARG A 39 -5.76 -14.32 19.05
C ARG A 39 -4.78 -14.85 20.10
N GLY A 40 -3.47 -14.85 19.77
CA GLY A 40 -2.42 -15.46 20.59
C GLY A 40 -1.42 -16.37 19.85
N SER A 41 -1.55 -16.61 18.55
CA SER A 41 -0.63 -17.49 17.83
C SER A 41 0.71 -16.84 17.48
N ASN A 42 1.81 -17.47 17.89
CA ASN A 42 3.20 -17.13 17.59
C ASN A 42 3.41 -16.74 16.11
N VAL A 43 4.10 -15.61 15.93
CA VAL A 43 4.43 -15.00 14.65
C VAL A 43 5.18 -16.01 13.77
N LEU A 44 4.55 -16.47 12.70
CA LEU A 44 5.14 -17.35 11.69
C LEU A 44 6.13 -16.57 10.81
N THR A 45 7.35 -16.39 11.32
CA THR A 45 8.46 -15.79 10.58
C THR A 45 9.08 -16.81 9.63
N THR A 46 9.67 -16.33 8.53
CA THR A 46 10.52 -17.14 7.66
C THR A 46 11.98 -16.77 7.93
N ASN A 47 12.80 -17.81 8.03
CA ASN A 47 14.26 -17.94 7.96
C ASN A 47 15.10 -16.93 8.78
N ASN A 48 15.72 -17.46 9.84
CA ASN A 48 16.62 -16.87 10.83
C ASN A 48 16.02 -15.87 11.83
N ASN A 49 14.86 -15.28 11.54
CA ASN A 49 14.12 -14.44 12.51
C ASN A 49 14.88 -13.16 12.97
N GLU A 50 16.05 -12.87 12.44
CA GLU A 50 16.86 -11.70 12.77
C GLU A 50 16.50 -10.51 11.88
N LEU A 51 16.43 -9.33 12.49
CA LEU A 51 16.26 -8.06 11.77
C LEU A 51 17.64 -7.60 11.28
N PRO A 52 17.73 -6.90 10.14
CA PRO A 52 19.01 -6.35 9.70
C PRO A 52 19.52 -5.32 10.70
N SER A 53 20.84 -5.16 10.77
CA SER A 53 21.50 -4.27 11.75
C SER A 53 21.07 -2.80 11.65
N ASN A 54 20.63 -2.36 10.48
CA ASN A 54 20.11 -1.02 10.21
C ASN A 54 18.58 -0.91 10.36
N PHE A 55 17.90 -1.93 10.90
CA PHE A 55 16.48 -1.84 11.19
C PHE A 55 16.23 -0.84 12.32
N GLN A 56 15.26 0.03 12.11
CA GLN A 56 14.78 1.00 13.08
C GLN A 56 13.26 0.85 13.18
N ASN A 57 12.73 0.72 14.39
CA ASN A 57 11.30 0.72 14.66
C ASN A 57 10.77 2.14 14.92
N TRP A 58 9.47 2.25 15.18
CA TRP A 58 8.79 3.53 15.42
C TRP A 58 9.23 4.28 16.68
N ASN A 59 9.93 3.61 17.59
CA ASN A 59 10.50 4.21 18.80
C ASN A 59 12.00 4.52 18.65
N GLY A 60 12.57 4.34 17.45
CA GLY A 60 13.98 4.55 17.17
C GLY A 60 14.91 3.40 17.57
N GLY A 61 14.39 2.31 18.14
CA GLY A 61 15.16 1.11 18.49
C GLY A 61 15.30 0.12 17.34
N ASN A 62 16.10 -0.93 17.51
CA ASN A 62 16.37 -1.96 16.50
C ASN A 62 15.58 -3.27 16.68
N THR A 63 14.60 -3.28 17.59
CA THR A 63 13.80 -4.47 17.94
C THR A 63 12.46 -4.51 17.22
N TYR A 64 11.90 -5.70 17.09
CA TYR A 64 10.55 -5.88 16.56
C TYR A 64 9.50 -5.54 17.64
N LEU A 65 8.54 -4.66 17.33
CA LEU A 65 7.48 -4.27 18.25
C LEU A 65 6.35 -5.33 18.26
N SER A 66 6.61 -6.52 18.81
CA SER A 66 5.71 -7.69 18.74
C SER A 66 4.24 -7.42 19.11
N ASN A 67 4.00 -6.54 20.09
CA ASN A 67 2.67 -6.16 20.58
C ASN A 67 1.99 -5.04 19.78
N ALA A 68 2.66 -4.44 18.79
CA ALA A 68 2.08 -3.39 17.97
C ALA A 68 1.23 -3.96 16.81
N PRO A 69 0.33 -3.15 16.20
CA PRO A 69 -0.39 -3.54 14.98
C PRO A 69 0.57 -3.95 13.85
N ARG A 70 0.17 -4.90 13.00
CA ARG A 70 1.03 -5.49 11.95
C ARG A 70 1.77 -4.45 11.10
N GLY A 71 1.06 -3.42 10.62
CA GLY A 71 1.66 -2.36 9.81
C GLY A 71 2.78 -1.61 10.55
N ILE A 72 2.63 -1.41 11.86
CA ILE A 72 3.68 -0.80 12.70
C ILE A 72 4.87 -1.74 12.86
N ARG A 73 4.64 -3.02 13.16
CA ARG A 73 5.74 -3.98 13.28
C ARG A 73 6.56 -4.10 12.00
N ASN A 74 5.89 -3.98 10.86
CA ASN A 74 6.49 -4.08 9.53
C ASN A 74 7.08 -2.76 9.01
N ASN A 75 6.97 -1.65 9.76
CA ASN A 75 7.25 -0.30 9.24
C ASN A 75 6.49 0.01 7.94
N ASN A 76 5.28 -0.52 7.78
CA ASN A 76 4.45 -0.46 6.59
C ASN A 76 3.03 0.01 6.97
N PRO A 77 2.81 1.31 7.19
CA PRO A 77 1.52 1.83 7.65
C PRO A 77 0.41 1.70 6.60
N GLY A 78 0.76 1.63 5.31
CA GLY A 78 -0.19 1.46 4.20
C GLY A 78 -0.57 0.02 3.90
N ASN A 79 -0.10 -0.97 4.69
CA ASN A 79 -0.33 -2.38 4.43
C ASN A 79 -0.02 -2.79 2.97
N LEU A 80 1.07 -2.26 2.41
CA LEU A 80 1.53 -2.59 1.06
C LEU A 80 1.88 -4.08 0.97
N ILE A 81 1.33 -4.78 -0.02
CA ILE A 81 1.59 -6.21 -0.25
C ILE A 81 3.00 -6.38 -0.80
N PHE A 82 3.69 -7.44 -0.39
CA PHE A 82 4.99 -7.79 -0.93
C PHE A 82 4.91 -8.05 -2.43
N THR A 83 5.65 -7.26 -3.22
CA THR A 83 5.70 -7.36 -4.69
C THR A 83 7.14 -7.32 -5.19
N ASN A 84 7.37 -7.20 -6.51
CA ASN A 84 8.69 -6.96 -7.06
C ASN A 84 9.05 -5.46 -7.18
N ILE A 85 8.21 -4.56 -6.67
CA ILE A 85 8.55 -3.13 -6.65
C ILE A 85 9.77 -2.93 -5.75
N LYS A 86 10.77 -2.21 -6.27
CA LYS A 86 11.99 -1.83 -5.56
C LYS A 86 11.75 -0.54 -4.77
N TRP A 87 10.99 -0.63 -3.68
CA TRP A 87 10.84 0.51 -2.78
C TRP A 87 12.15 0.81 -2.06
N ASN A 88 12.48 2.09 -1.86
CA ASN A 88 13.61 2.48 -1.03
C ASN A 88 13.37 1.98 0.40
N GLY A 89 14.39 1.36 1.00
CA GLY A 89 14.31 0.83 2.35
C GLY A 89 13.45 -0.42 2.51
N LYS A 90 12.95 -1.04 1.44
CA LYS A 90 12.27 -2.33 1.51
C LYS A 90 13.24 -3.44 1.92
N LEU A 91 12.78 -4.32 2.80
CA LEU A 91 13.51 -5.52 3.16
C LEU A 91 13.41 -6.58 2.05
N PRO A 92 14.51 -7.27 1.73
CA PRO A 92 14.47 -8.43 0.85
C PRO A 92 13.67 -9.56 1.49
N LYS A 93 13.19 -10.50 0.68
CA LYS A 93 12.27 -11.56 1.13
C LYS A 93 12.87 -12.40 2.26
N GLU A 94 14.18 -12.61 2.22
CA GLU A 94 14.96 -13.40 3.16
C GLU A 94 15.01 -12.75 4.56
N GLN A 95 14.84 -11.43 4.65
CA GLN A 95 14.82 -10.65 5.90
C GLN A 95 13.40 -10.18 6.28
N ASN A 96 12.40 -10.44 5.43
CA ASN A 96 11.03 -10.05 5.67
C ASN A 96 10.34 -11.09 6.57
N LYS A 97 9.96 -10.65 7.78
CA LYS A 97 9.27 -11.47 8.78
C LYS A 97 7.78 -11.66 8.47
N ASP A 98 7.22 -10.88 7.54
CA ASP A 98 5.83 -10.99 7.08
C ASP A 98 5.76 -11.69 5.72
N ARG A 99 4.95 -12.75 5.64
CA ARG A 99 4.82 -13.57 4.43
C ARG A 99 4.02 -12.91 3.31
N ARG A 100 3.28 -11.83 3.60
CA ARG A 100 2.32 -11.20 2.68
C ARG A 100 2.62 -9.74 2.41
N PHE A 101 3.11 -9.01 3.40
CA PHE A 101 3.26 -7.55 3.32
C PHE A 101 4.71 -7.14 3.18
N GLU A 102 4.94 -5.97 2.58
CA GLU A 102 6.25 -5.33 2.60
C GLU A 102 6.67 -5.05 4.04
N MET A 103 7.98 -5.20 4.30
CA MET A 103 8.63 -4.65 5.48
C MET A 103 9.66 -3.61 5.05
N PHE A 104 9.83 -2.57 5.87
CA PHE A 104 10.80 -1.52 5.62
C PHE A 104 11.83 -1.43 6.74
N ILE A 105 13.06 -1.05 6.41
CA ILE A 105 14.15 -0.86 7.38
C ILE A 105 13.82 0.21 8.42
N ALA A 106 13.01 1.21 8.08
CA ALA A 106 12.60 2.27 9.01
C ALA A 106 11.20 2.84 8.64
N PRO A 107 10.44 3.41 9.61
CA PRO A 107 9.09 3.95 9.37
C PRO A 107 9.01 4.95 8.22
N VAL A 108 10.02 5.82 8.10
CA VAL A 108 10.07 6.88 7.08
C VAL A 108 9.96 6.31 5.65
N TYR A 109 10.52 5.12 5.41
CA TYR A 109 10.47 4.45 4.10
C TYR A 109 9.08 3.87 3.81
N GLY A 110 8.39 3.33 4.81
CA GLY A 110 7.03 2.86 4.66
C GLY A 110 6.03 3.99 4.45
N VAL A 111 6.18 5.09 5.19
CA VAL A 111 5.39 6.31 4.97
C VAL A 111 5.62 6.83 3.55
N ARG A 112 6.89 6.90 3.11
CA ARG A 112 7.24 7.31 1.74
C ARG A 112 6.56 6.42 0.69
N ALA A 113 6.63 5.09 0.87
CA ALA A 113 6.00 4.16 -0.06
C ALA A 113 4.48 4.36 -0.12
N MET A 114 3.81 4.56 1.02
CA MET A 114 2.38 4.87 1.09
C MET A 114 2.04 6.19 0.39
N ILE A 115 2.85 7.24 0.54
CA ILE A 115 2.61 8.51 -0.16
C ILE A 115 2.69 8.31 -1.68
N LYS A 116 3.70 7.58 -2.16
CA LYS A 116 3.88 7.30 -3.59
C LYS A 116 2.73 6.47 -4.16
N ASP A 117 2.25 5.48 -3.41
CA ASP A 117 1.11 4.65 -3.76
C ASP A 117 -0.16 5.51 -3.92
N LEU A 118 -0.51 6.29 -2.89
CA LEU A 118 -1.67 7.18 -2.92
C LEU A 118 -1.60 8.24 -4.02
N LYS A 119 -0.44 8.86 -4.22
CA LYS A 119 -0.22 9.84 -5.29
C LYS A 119 -0.50 9.23 -6.66
N HIS A 120 0.07 8.06 -6.93
CA HIS A 120 -0.08 7.34 -8.19
C HIS A 120 -1.54 6.90 -8.43
N ASP A 121 -2.24 6.44 -7.41
CA ASP A 121 -3.66 6.07 -7.52
C ASP A 121 -4.55 7.26 -7.86
N ILE A 122 -4.32 8.40 -7.20
CA ILE A 122 -5.04 9.65 -7.51
C ILE A 122 -4.77 10.09 -8.95
N GLU A 123 -3.51 10.04 -9.40
CA GLU A 123 -3.12 10.40 -10.78
C GLU A 123 -3.74 9.48 -11.83
N LYS A 124 -3.98 8.21 -11.48
CA LYS A 124 -4.69 7.24 -12.33
C LYS A 124 -6.22 7.34 -12.27
N GLY A 125 -6.76 8.35 -11.58
CA GLY A 125 -8.19 8.62 -11.52
C GLY A 125 -8.93 7.96 -10.35
N LYS A 126 -8.24 7.25 -9.44
CA LYS A 126 -8.81 6.82 -8.16
C LYS A 126 -8.79 7.98 -7.16
N ASN A 127 -9.43 9.08 -7.54
CA ASN A 127 -9.27 10.38 -6.89
C ASN A 127 -10.46 10.74 -5.99
N THR A 128 -11.10 9.75 -5.36
CA THR A 128 -12.11 9.99 -4.31
C THR A 128 -11.81 9.11 -3.11
N VAL A 129 -12.25 9.52 -1.92
CA VAL A 129 -12.04 8.73 -0.69
C VAL A 129 -12.58 7.30 -0.82
N PRO A 130 -13.81 7.05 -1.33
CA PRO A 130 -14.29 5.68 -1.50
C PRO A 130 -13.42 4.82 -2.43
N LEU A 131 -12.92 5.38 -3.54
CA LEU A 131 -12.11 4.64 -4.50
C LEU A 131 -10.75 4.24 -3.91
N LEU A 132 -10.13 5.15 -3.15
CA LEU A 132 -8.89 4.86 -2.44
C LEU A 132 -9.14 3.81 -1.34
N VAL A 133 -10.15 4.00 -0.50
CA VAL A 133 -10.42 3.08 0.62
C VAL A 133 -10.79 1.67 0.16
N GLU A 134 -11.51 1.53 -0.96
CA GLU A 134 -11.90 0.21 -1.49
C GLU A 134 -10.70 -0.68 -1.85
N GLU A 135 -9.57 -0.08 -2.21
CA GLU A 135 -8.31 -0.80 -2.46
C GLU A 135 -7.65 -1.30 -1.18
N TYR A 136 -7.76 -0.53 -0.11
CA TYR A 136 -7.19 -0.85 1.20
C TYR A 136 -8.09 -1.83 1.97
N ALA A 137 -9.41 -1.70 1.87
CA ALA A 137 -10.41 -2.47 2.61
C ALA A 137 -11.65 -2.81 1.75
N PRO A 138 -11.58 -3.84 0.87
CA PRO A 138 -12.70 -4.21 0.02
C PRO A 138 -13.93 -4.63 0.83
N ARG A 139 -15.12 -4.19 0.38
CA ARG A 139 -16.41 -4.17 1.10
C ARG A 139 -16.93 -5.50 1.65
N PHE A 140 -16.34 -6.64 1.28
CA PHE A 140 -16.85 -7.96 1.64
C PHE A 140 -16.52 -8.38 3.08
N GLU A 141 -15.63 -7.66 3.79
CA GLU A 141 -15.14 -8.09 5.12
C GLU A 141 -15.17 -7.00 6.21
N ASN A 142 -15.45 -5.72 5.90
CA ASN A 142 -15.32 -4.60 6.86
C ASN A 142 -16.46 -3.59 6.74
N ASN A 143 -16.71 -2.82 7.81
CA ASN A 143 -17.53 -1.61 7.76
C ASN A 143 -16.76 -0.49 7.03
N THR A 144 -16.63 -0.62 5.70
CA THR A 144 -15.95 0.33 4.83
C THR A 144 -16.56 1.73 4.94
N ASP A 145 -17.84 1.84 5.33
CA ASP A 145 -18.50 3.13 5.55
C ASP A 145 -17.90 3.92 6.71
N HIS A 146 -17.57 3.29 7.83
CA HIS A 146 -16.91 3.99 8.93
C HIS A 146 -15.52 4.52 8.53
N TYR A 147 -14.78 3.74 7.75
CA TYR A 147 -13.46 4.15 7.23
C TYR A 147 -13.62 5.37 6.31
N ILE A 148 -14.49 5.28 5.31
CA ILE A 148 -14.77 6.39 4.39
C ILE A 148 -15.21 7.64 5.16
N GLN A 149 -16.12 7.50 6.13
CA GLN A 149 -16.59 8.63 6.94
C GLN A 149 -15.46 9.29 7.74
N THR A 150 -14.59 8.48 8.37
CA THR A 150 -13.44 8.98 9.13
C THR A 150 -12.51 9.78 8.22
N VAL A 151 -12.12 9.23 7.07
CA VAL A 151 -11.21 9.89 6.13
C VAL A 151 -11.85 11.15 5.54
N CYS A 152 -13.11 11.10 5.13
CA CYS A 152 -13.84 12.29 4.66
C CYS A 152 -13.88 13.40 5.71
N LYS A 153 -14.14 13.06 6.97
CA LYS A 153 -14.17 14.01 8.10
C LYS A 153 -12.81 14.66 8.31
N ASP A 154 -11.73 13.87 8.35
CA ASP A 154 -10.37 14.37 8.57
C ASP A 154 -9.89 15.27 7.42
N LEU A 155 -10.26 14.92 6.17
CA LEU A 155 -9.94 15.72 4.99
C LEU A 155 -10.88 16.93 4.79
N LYS A 156 -12.01 16.99 5.50
CA LYS A 156 -13.10 17.97 5.31
C LYS A 156 -13.65 17.97 3.89
N VAL A 157 -13.90 16.79 3.32
CA VAL A 157 -14.42 16.61 1.96
C VAL A 157 -15.62 15.68 1.93
N SER A 158 -16.49 15.83 0.92
CA SER A 158 -17.56 14.87 0.67
C SER A 158 -17.03 13.57 0.04
N LYS A 159 -17.83 12.50 0.05
CA LYS A 159 -17.48 11.22 -0.58
C LYS A 159 -17.26 11.33 -2.10
N SER A 160 -17.90 12.29 -2.76
CA SER A 160 -17.81 12.54 -4.20
C SER A 160 -16.72 13.54 -4.59
N ALA A 161 -16.12 14.23 -3.62
CA ALA A 161 -15.10 15.23 -3.87
C ALA A 161 -13.88 14.61 -4.57
N LYS A 162 -13.44 15.27 -5.65
CA LYS A 162 -12.26 14.90 -6.40
C LYS A 162 -11.02 15.43 -5.70
N LEU A 163 -10.12 14.53 -5.33
CA LEU A 163 -8.86 14.82 -4.66
C LEU A 163 -7.79 15.14 -5.70
N LEU A 164 -6.97 16.15 -5.41
CA LEU A 164 -5.70 16.40 -6.09
C LEU A 164 -4.56 15.90 -5.20
N PRO A 165 -3.47 15.34 -5.76
CA PRO A 165 -2.38 14.77 -4.98
C PRO A 165 -1.43 15.87 -4.48
N THR A 166 -1.98 16.92 -3.86
CA THR A 166 -1.20 17.97 -3.21
C THR A 166 -0.51 17.41 -1.97
N LYS A 167 0.61 18.03 -1.54
CA LYS A 167 1.30 17.64 -0.31
C LYS A 167 0.34 17.59 0.89
N ASN A 168 -0.54 18.59 1.01
CA ASN A 168 -1.50 18.65 2.10
C ASN A 168 -2.55 17.52 2.04
N THR A 169 -3.08 17.22 0.85
CA THR A 169 -4.03 16.11 0.66
C THR A 169 -3.38 14.78 1.00
N LEU A 170 -2.17 14.52 0.50
CA LEU A 170 -1.42 13.29 0.77
C LEU A 170 -1.10 13.16 2.26
N ARG A 171 -0.73 14.25 2.94
CA ARG A 171 -0.51 14.27 4.39
C ARG A 171 -1.76 13.86 5.16
N LEU A 172 -2.90 14.48 4.85
CA LEU A 172 -4.16 14.18 5.53
C LEU A 172 -4.60 12.72 5.27
N LEU A 173 -4.43 12.21 4.05
CA LEU A 173 -4.71 10.81 3.71
C LEU A 173 -3.83 9.85 4.51
N VAL A 174 -2.51 10.05 4.51
CA VAL A 174 -1.57 9.18 5.23
C VAL A 174 -1.87 9.15 6.72
N LEU A 175 -2.06 10.33 7.35
CA LEU A 175 -2.36 10.42 8.78
C LEU A 175 -3.69 9.74 9.12
N SER A 176 -4.75 10.04 8.37
CA SER A 176 -6.10 9.51 8.63
C SER A 176 -6.18 8.01 8.38
N MET A 177 -5.69 7.53 7.23
CA MET A 177 -5.71 6.10 6.88
C MET A 177 -4.86 5.28 7.84
N THR A 178 -3.64 5.72 8.17
CA THR A 178 -2.81 5.01 9.15
C THR A 178 -3.51 4.90 10.50
N LYS A 179 -4.13 5.98 10.98
CA LYS A 179 -4.87 5.97 12.24
C LYS A 179 -6.01 4.94 12.23
N VAL A 180 -6.74 4.80 11.12
CA VAL A 180 -7.78 3.77 10.97
C VAL A 180 -7.18 2.37 10.93
N GLU A 181 -6.09 2.14 10.19
CA GLU A 181 -5.45 0.83 10.04
C GLU A 181 -4.82 0.32 11.35
N THR A 182 -4.28 1.22 12.17
CA THR A 182 -3.49 0.85 13.36
C THR A 182 -4.18 1.16 14.67
N GLY A 183 -5.30 1.91 14.65
CA GLY A 183 -6.01 2.36 15.84
C GLY A 183 -5.26 3.41 16.68
N GLY A 184 -4.21 4.04 16.11
CA GLY A 184 -3.32 4.94 16.85
C GLY A 184 -2.60 5.95 15.96
N ASN A 185 -2.13 7.04 16.55
CA ASN A 185 -1.44 8.13 15.85
C ASN A 185 0.07 7.87 15.78
N TYR A 186 0.51 7.04 14.83
CA TYR A 186 1.93 6.70 14.68
C TYR A 186 2.70 7.62 13.74
N VAL A 187 2.03 8.17 12.71
CA VAL A 187 2.68 9.06 11.73
C VAL A 187 2.51 10.50 12.18
N SER A 188 3.62 11.11 12.59
CA SER A 188 3.67 12.55 12.90
C SER A 188 3.80 13.39 11.62
N ASN A 189 3.47 14.68 11.71
CA ASN A 189 3.71 15.62 10.60
C ASN A 189 5.20 15.68 10.23
N GLN A 190 6.09 15.64 11.22
CA GLN A 190 7.54 15.64 10.98
C GLN A 190 7.99 14.39 10.19
N LEU A 191 7.51 13.21 10.58
CA LEU A 191 7.82 11.96 9.87
C LEU A 191 7.26 12.00 8.44
N PHE A 192 6.07 12.56 8.25
CA PHE A 192 5.51 12.78 6.91
C PHE A 192 6.40 13.70 6.08
N GLU A 193 6.85 14.85 6.59
CA GLU A 193 7.70 15.78 5.83
C GLU A 193 9.05 15.13 5.47
N GLN A 194 9.66 14.37 6.38
CA GLN A 194 10.87 13.59 6.10
C GLN A 194 10.65 12.57 4.98
N ALA A 195 9.52 11.85 5.03
CA ALA A 195 9.16 10.88 4.00
C ALA A 195 8.87 11.54 2.64
N TYR A 196 8.15 12.66 2.66
CA TYR A 196 7.76 13.42 1.47
C TYR A 196 8.97 14.03 0.77
N ALA A 197 9.99 14.48 1.51
CA ALA A 197 11.23 15.02 0.96
C ALA A 197 12.03 14.01 0.11
N MET A 198 11.72 12.71 0.20
CA MET A 198 12.39 11.64 -0.56
C MET A 198 11.60 11.18 -1.80
N ILE A 199 10.48 11.82 -2.15
CA ILE A 199 9.57 11.41 -3.23
C ILE A 199 9.98 12.03 -4.54
#